data_AF-A0A848YEZ3-F1
#
_entry.id   AF-A0A848YEZ3-F1
#
_cell.length_a   1.000
_cell.length_b   1.000
_cell.length_c   1.000
_cell.angle_alpha   90.00
_cell.angle_beta   90.00
_cell.angle_gamma   90.00
#
_symmetry.space_group_name_H-M   'P 1'
#
loop_
_entity.id
_entity.type
_entity.pdbx_description
1 polymer ?
#
loop_
_entity_poly.entity_id
_entity_poly.type
_entity_poly.pdbx_seq_one_letter_code
_entity_poly.pdbx_strand_id
1 'polypeptide(L)' 'VNLAARLESASEAGRIHVSNETRVALENEFAFEKRGQIDIKGIGKTQSWYLNAQLEKKP' A
#
# COMPACT_ATOMS: atom_id res chain seq x y z
N VAL A 1 17.58 -4.61 3.17
CA VAL A 1 16.80 -5.22 2.05
C VAL A 1 15.63 -6.05 2.58
N ASN A 2 14.53 -6.04 1.80
CA ASN A 2 13.23 -6.74 1.91
C ASN A 2 12.12 -6.21 2.84
N LEU A 3 11.67 -4.97 2.57
CA LEU A 3 10.35 -4.50 3.01
C LEU A 3 9.20 -5.20 2.26
N ALA A 4 9.38 -5.47 0.96
CA ALA A 4 8.36 -6.09 0.10
C ALA A 4 7.89 -7.46 0.61
N ALA A 5 8.81 -8.37 0.91
CA ALA A 5 8.46 -9.71 1.43
C ALA A 5 7.71 -9.69 2.78
N ARG A 6 7.99 -8.67 3.61
CA ARG A 6 7.31 -8.48 4.90
C ARG A 6 5.90 -7.92 4.73
N LEU A 7 5.69 -7.07 3.72
CA LEU A 7 4.36 -6.58 3.35
C LEU A 7 3.50 -7.69 2.75
N GLU A 8 4.06 -8.55 1.89
CA GLU A 8 3.31 -9.70 1.34
C GLU A 8 2.86 -10.68 2.42
N SER A 9 3.72 -10.97 3.42
CA SER A 9 3.36 -11.88 4.53
C SER A 9 2.23 -11.34 5.43
N ALA A 10 2.05 -10.01 5.48
CA ALA A 10 0.92 -9.35 6.16
C ALA A 10 -0.25 -9.04 5.20
N SER A 11 -0.08 -9.41 3.92
CA SER A 11 -1.02 -9.34 2.80
C SER A 11 -2.29 -10.15 3.03
N GLU A 12 -3.50 -9.58 2.90
CA GLU A 12 -4.67 -10.42 2.63
C GLU A 12 -4.61 -10.88 1.16
N ALA A 13 -4.86 -12.16 0.91
CA ALA A 13 -4.77 -12.73 -0.43
C ALA A 13 -5.73 -12.02 -1.39
N GLY A 14 -5.22 -11.61 -2.56
CA GLY A 14 -6.01 -10.90 -3.57
C GLY A 14 -6.00 -9.37 -3.46
N ARG A 15 -5.26 -8.79 -2.50
CA ARG A 15 -5.11 -7.33 -2.36
C ARG A 15 -3.65 -6.88 -2.49
N ILE A 16 -3.43 -5.77 -3.17
CA ILE A 16 -2.08 -5.18 -3.35
C ILE A 16 -1.84 -4.17 -2.24
N HIS A 17 -0.84 -4.41 -1.41
CA HIS A 17 -0.51 -3.57 -0.27
C HIS A 17 0.65 -2.63 -0.60
N VAL A 18 0.49 -1.36 -0.26
CA VAL A 18 1.46 -0.31 -0.59
C VAL A 18 1.78 0.53 0.65
N SER A 19 3.01 1.03 0.71
CA SER A 19 3.42 1.99 1.75
C SER A 19 2.80 3.36 1.47
N ASN A 20 2.85 4.23 2.48
CA ASN A 20 2.40 5.61 2.31
C ASN A 20 3.19 6.36 1.20
N GLU A 21 4.49 6.09 1.07
CA GLU A 21 5.34 6.71 0.03
C GLU A 21 4.89 6.30 -1.37
N THR A 22 4.62 5.00 -1.57
CA THR A 22 4.08 4.49 -2.84
C THR A 22 2.69 5.05 -3.13
N ARG A 23 1.82 5.18 -2.12
CA ARG A 23 0.50 5.81 -2.27
C ARG A 23 0.63 7.26 -2.74
N VAL A 24 1.52 8.05 -2.13
CA VAL A 24 1.76 9.45 -2.52
C VAL A 24 2.27 9.53 -3.95
N ALA A 25 3.26 8.69 -4.33
CA ALA A 25 3.81 8.70 -5.67
C ALA A 25 2.78 8.38 -6.77
N LEU A 26 1.76 7.59 -6.45
CA LEU A 26 0.75 7.08 -7.39
C LEU A 26 -0.65 7.69 -7.18
N GLU A 27 -0.80 8.71 -6.33
CA GLU A 27 -2.12 9.20 -5.90
C GLU A 27 -2.97 9.79 -7.01
N ASN A 28 -2.34 10.21 -8.12
CA ASN A 28 -3.02 10.77 -9.28
C ASN A 28 -3.38 9.71 -10.34
N GLU A 29 -2.94 8.47 -10.16
CA GLU A 29 -3.12 7.39 -11.13
C GLU A 29 -3.93 6.23 -10.57
N PHE A 30 -3.98 6.06 -9.25
CA PHE A 30 -4.64 4.93 -8.59
C PHE A 30 -5.48 5.36 -7.39
N ALA A 31 -6.56 4.61 -7.16
CA ALA A 31 -7.39 4.70 -5.97
C ALA A 31 -6.84 3.78 -4.87
N PHE A 32 -6.79 4.32 -3.65
CA PHE A 32 -6.27 3.63 -2.49
C PHE A 32 -7.28 3.57 -1.35
N GLU A 33 -7.31 2.45 -0.63
CA GLU A 33 -8.07 2.28 0.59
C GLU A 33 -7.16 2.29 1.82
N LYS A 34 -7.55 3.03 2.86
CA LYS A 34 -6.80 3.10 4.11
C LYS A 34 -7.01 1.79 4.88
N ARG A 35 -5.93 1.00 5.03
CA ARG A 35 -5.95 -0.20 5.87
C ARG A 35 -5.75 0.15 7.35
N GLY A 36 -4.95 1.18 7.63
CA GLY A 36 -4.57 1.59 8.99
C GLY A 36 -3.06 1.45 9.24
N GLN A 37 -2.65 1.56 10.51
CA GLN A 37 -1.26 1.39 10.89
C GLN A 37 -0.93 -0.08 11.11
N ILE A 38 0.18 -0.53 10.53
CA ILE A 38 0.76 -1.85 10.79
C ILE A 38 2.12 -1.67 11.48
N ASP A 39 2.44 -2.59 12.39
CA ASP A 39 3.75 -2.62 13.02
C ASP A 39 4.71 -3.46 12.18
N ILE A 40 5.75 -2.83 11.64
CA ILE A 40 6.77 -3.50 10.84
C ILE A 40 8.05 -3.56 11.65
N LYS A 41 8.47 -4.78 12.00
CA LYS A 41 9.72 -5.03 12.73
C LYS A 41 10.91 -4.36 12.04
N GLY A 42 11.54 -3.40 12.72
CA GLY A 42 12.69 -2.63 12.23
C GLY A 42 12.37 -1.30 11.54
N ILE A 43 11.08 -0.98 11.33
CA ILE A 43 10.62 0.32 10.82
C ILE A 43 9.69 1.02 11.84
N GLY A 44 8.94 0.24 12.63
CA GLY A 44 7.95 0.74 13.58
C GLY A 44 6.55 0.80 12.98
N LYS A 45 5.68 1.63 13.56
CA LYS A 45 4.30 1.79 13.10
C LYS A 45 4.27 2.58 11.79
N THR A 46 3.86 1.93 10.72
CA THR A 46 3.73 2.53 9.38
C THR A 46 2.27 2.51 8.94
N GLN A 47 1.82 3.63 8.38
CA GLN A 47 0.52 3.67 7.74
C GLN A 47 0.55 2.93 6.40
N SER A 48 -0.43 2.06 6.22
CA SER A 48 -0.51 1.15 5.09
C SER A 48 -1.82 1.32 4.34
N TRP A 49 -1.76 1.04 3.05
CA TRP A 49 -2.83 1.30 2.09
C TRP A 49 -2.97 0.11 1.16
N TYR A 50 -4.19 -0.17 0.72
CA TYR A 50 -4.45 -1.10 -0.36
C TYR A 50 -4.67 -0.34 -1.66
N LEU A 51 -4.05 -0.79 -2.74
CA LEU A 51 -4.36 -0.34 -4.09
C LEU A 51 -5.64 -1.05 -4.54
N ASN A 52 -6.68 -0.27 -4.87
CA ASN A 52 -7.97 -0.80 -5.29
C ASN A 52 -8.13 -0.83 -6.81
N ALA A 53 -7.86 0.29 -7.50
CA ALA A 53 -8.07 0.40 -8.94
C ALA A 53 -7.24 1.53 -9.55
N GLN A 54 -7.02 1.49 -10.87
CA GLN A 54 -6.50 2.63 -11.61
C GLN A 54 -7.62 3.67 -11.75
N LEU A 55 -7.29 4.95 -11.56
CA LEU A 55 -8.20 6.04 -11.86
C LEU A 55 -8.33 6.12 -13.38
N GLU A 56 -9.50 5.81 -13.91
CA GLU A 56 -9.79 6.00 -15.32
C GLU A 56 -9.64 7.50 -15.65
N LYS A 57 -8.60 7.83 -16.43
CA LYS A 57 -8.51 9.16 -17.05
C LYS A 57 -9.60 9.21 -18.11
N LYS A 58 -10.75 9.82 -17.78
CA LYS A 58 -11.74 10.17 -18.79
C LYS A 58 -11.03 11.03 -19.86
N PRO A 59 -11.12 10.64 -21.15
CA PRO A 59 -10.49 11.36 -22.25
C PRO A 59 -11.08 12.76 -22.45
#